data_AF-A0A7X0RFT9-F1
#
_entry.id   AF-A0A7X0RFT9-F1
#
_cell.length_a   1.000
_cell.length_b   1.000
_cell.length_c   1.000
_cell.angle_alpha   90.00
_cell.angle_beta   90.00
_cell.angle_gamma   90.00
#
_symmetry.space_group_name_H-M   'P 1'
#
loop_
_entity.id
_entity.type
_entity.pdbx_description
1 polymer ?
#
loop_
_entity_poly.entity_id
_entity_poly.type
_entity_poly.pdbx_seq_one_letter_code
_entity_poly.pdbx_strand_id
1 'polypeptide(L)' 'MTAGLVAVFEVSRFAGTHRWILRNWDGEILAQNGGYLTRGAAVQDIERLRVATVTANVVEV' A
#
# COMPACT_ATOMS: atom_id res chain seq x y z
N MET A 1 -14.40 20.66 7.97
CA MET A 1 -13.46 20.52 6.84
C MET A 1 -13.20 19.04 6.70
N THR A 2 -13.75 18.38 5.67
CA THR A 2 -13.42 16.98 5.40
C THR A 2 -11.99 16.97 4.88
N ALA A 3 -11.01 16.67 5.74
CA ALA A 3 -9.68 16.37 5.27
C ALA A 3 -9.85 15.16 4.33
N GLY A 4 -9.72 15.39 3.02
CA GLY A 4 -9.63 14.28 2.07
C GLY A 4 -8.58 13.31 2.62
N LEU A 5 -8.86 12.01 2.57
CA LEU A 5 -8.03 10.98 3.18
C LEU A 5 -6.61 11.05 2.58
N VAL A 6 -5.71 11.84 3.18
CA VAL A 6 -4.31 11.89 2.77
C VAL A 6 -3.67 10.66 3.38
N ALA A 7 -3.33 9.70 2.52
CA ALA A 7 -2.61 8.51 2.88
C ALA A 7 -1.35 8.36 2.01
N VAL A 8 -0.29 7.82 2.60
CA VAL A 8 1.02 7.70 1.97
C VAL A 8 1.48 6.24 2.01
N PHE A 9 2.07 5.78 0.91
CA PHE A 9 2.74 4.49 0.86
C PHE A 9 4.18 4.61 1.39
N GLU A 10 4.50 3.82 2.41
CA GLU A 10 5.82 3.71 3.01
C GLU A 10 6.48 2.40 2.58
N VAL A 11 7.57 2.45 1.81
CA VAL A 11 8.33 1.25 1.41
C VAL A 11 9.52 1.05 2.34
N SER A 12 9.62 -0.14 2.94
CA SER A 12 10.69 -0.51 3.88
C SER A 12 11.26 -1.89 3.55
N ARG A 13 12.47 -2.17 4.05
CA ARG A 13 13.09 -3.49 3.98
C ARG A 13 13.08 -4.15 5.35
N PHE A 14 12.61 -5.39 5.42
CA PHE A 14 12.52 -6.17 6.65
C PHE A 14 12.86 -7.64 6.36
N ALA A 15 13.72 -8.24 7.19
CA ALA A 15 14.12 -9.65 7.09
C ALA A 15 14.54 -10.08 5.65
N GLY A 16 15.32 -9.24 4.97
CA GLY A 16 15.82 -9.52 3.62
C GLY A 16 14.84 -9.21 2.47
N THR A 17 13.55 -9.01 2.76
CA THR A 17 12.51 -8.68 1.79
C THR A 17 12.06 -7.22 1.89
N HIS A 18 11.31 -6.74 0.90
CA HIS A 18 10.69 -5.43 0.91
C HIS A 18 9.20 -5.57 1.22
N ARG A 19 8.66 -4.53 1.85
CA ARG A 19 7.24 -4.41 2.20
C ARG A 19 6.78 -2.98 2.02
N TRP A 20 5.48 -2.78 1.83
CA TRP A 20 4.86 -1.46 1.86
C TRP A 20 3.71 -1.42 2.87
N ILE A 21 3.50 -0.25 3.45
CA ILE A 21 2.38 0.07 4.33
C ILE A 21 1.71 1.34 3.79
N LEU A 22 0.38 1.36 3.74
CA LEU A 22 -0.41 2.55 3.47
C LEU A 22 -0.89 3.13 4.80
N ARG A 23 -0.46 4.35 5.10
CA ARG A 23 -0.75 5.02 6.38
C ARG A 23 -1.51 6.32 6.14
N ASN A 24 -2.56 6.59 6.91
CA ASN A 24 -3.24 7.89 6.88
C ASN A 24 -2.48 8.94 7.71
N TRP A 25 -2.91 10.19 7.64
CA TRP A 25 -2.29 11.30 8.38
C TRP A 25 -2.38 11.16 9.91
N ASP A 26 -3.36 10.41 10.43
CA ASP A 26 -3.52 10.10 11.86
C ASP A 26 -2.59 8.94 12.31
N GLY A 27 -1.86 8.36 11.36
CA GLY A 27 -0.90 7.30 11.62
C GLY A 27 -1.47 5.90 11.57
N GLU A 28 -2.77 5.74 11.29
CA GLU A 28 -3.44 4.45 11.15
C GLU A 28 -2.99 3.73 9.88
N ILE A 29 -2.86 2.40 9.99
CA ILE A 29 -2.53 1.54 8.86
C ILE A 29 -3.82 1.14 8.15
N LEU A 30 -3.97 1.58 6.90
CA LEU A 30 -5.13 1.28 6.06
C LEU A 30 -4.94 -0.01 5.26
N ALA A 31 -3.71 -0.31 4.85
CA ALA A 31 -3.35 -1.51 4.11
C ALA A 31 -1.86 -1.80 4.26
N GLN A 32 -1.48 -3.07 4.09
CA GLN A 32 -0.07 -3.48 4.09
C GLN A 32 0.12 -4.72 3.21
N ASN A 33 1.29 -4.83 2.59
CA ASN A 33 1.71 -6.02 1.87
C ASN A 33 3.25 -6.14 1.88
N GLY A 34 3.79 -7.32 1.58
CA GLY A 34 5.24 -7.52 1.62
C GLY A 34 5.72 -8.86 1.07
N GLY A 35 6.99 -9.16 1.33
CA GLY A 35 7.66 -10.35 0.80
C GLY A 35 8.33 -10.13 -0.56
N TYR A 36 8.47 -8.89 -1.02
CA TYR A 36 9.06 -8.60 -2.32
C TYR A 36 10.58 -8.74 -2.29
N LEU A 37 11.15 -9.45 -3.27
CA LEU A 37 12.60 -9.61 -3.38
C LEU A 37 13.33 -8.27 -3.63
N THR A 38 12.67 -7.33 -4.31
CA THR A 38 13.25 -6.03 -4.66
C THR A 38 12.32 -4.88 -4.29
N ARG A 39 12.90 -3.69 -4.04
CA ARG A 39 12.14 -2.46 -3.85
C ARG A 39 11.24 -2.14 -5.05
N GLY A 40 11.74 -2.40 -6.26
CA GLY A 40 10.99 -2.16 -7.50
C GLY A 40 9.70 -2.98 -7.58
N ALA A 41 9.74 -4.24 -7.15
CA ALA A 41 8.53 -5.08 -7.10
C ALA A 41 7.49 -4.54 -6.11
N ALA A 42 7.92 -4.06 -4.93
CA ALA A 42 7.01 -3.41 -3.98
C ALA A 42 6.37 -2.14 -4.55
N VAL A 43 7.14 -1.31 -5.26
CA VAL A 43 6.62 -0.09 -5.91
C VAL A 43 5.66 -0.41 -7.06
N GLN A 44 5.94 -1.45 -7.84
CA GLN A 44 5.05 -1.86 -8.93
C GLN A 44 3.69 -2.33 -8.41
N ASP A 45 3.64 -3.01 -7.25
CA ASP A 45 2.39 -3.39 -6.61
C ASP A 45 1.56 -2.15 -6.19
N ILE A 46 2.22 -1.14 -5.61
CA ILE A 46 1.59 0.14 -5.28
C ILE A 46 1.00 0.81 -6.51
N GLU A 47 1.74 0.85 -7.63
CA GLU A 47 1.23 1.45 -8.86
C GLU A 47 0.00 0.72 -9.40
N ARG A 48 -0.06 -0.62 -9.28
CA ARG A 48 -1.27 -1.39 -9.63
C ARG A 48 -2.46 -1.01 -8.76
N LEU A 49 -2.26 -0.83 -7.45
CA LEU A 49 -3.32 -0.42 -6.53
C LEU A 49 -3.85 0.99 -6.84
N ARG A 50 -2.96 1.94 -7.20
CA ARG A 50 -3.36 3.30 -7.61
C ARG A 50 -4.22 3.31 -8.88
N VAL A 51 -3.98 2.36 -9.78
CA VAL A 51 -4.75 2.22 -11.03
C VAL A 51 -6.08 1.48 -10.77
N ALA A 52 -6.08 0.47 -9.92
CA ALA A 52 -7.25 -0.40 -9.67
C ALA A 52 -8.37 0.25 -8.85
N THR A 53 -8.12 1.37 -8.15
CA THR A 53 -9.08 2.02 -7.25
C THR A 53 -10.37 2.54 -7.90
N VAL A 54 -10.54 2.41 -9.22
CA VAL A 54 -11.80 2.74 -9.92
C VAL A 54 -12.67 1.50 -10.21
N THR A 55 -12.13 0.27 -10.16
CA THR A 55 -12.82 -0.94 -10.66
C THR A 55 -12.78 -2.15 -9.72
N ALA A 56 -12.24 -2.03 -8.50
CA ALA A 56 -12.08 -3.17 -7.59
C ALA A 56 -13.40 -3.56 -6.90
N ASN A 57 -13.79 -4.84 -7.00
CA ASN A 57 -14.90 -5.45 -6.25
C ASN A 57 -14.38 -6.24 -5.05
N VAL A 58 -15.10 -6.22 -3.93
CA VAL A 58 -14.82 -7.06 -2.75
C VAL A 58 -15.37 -8.46 -2.99
N VAL A 59 -14.55 -9.49 -2.75
CA VAL A 59 -14.96 -10.91 -2.77
C VAL A 59 -14.56 -11.52 -1.43
N GLU A 60 -15.54 -12.04 -0.70
CA GLU A 60 -15.35 -12.84 0.51
C GLU A 60 -15.39 -14.33 0.12
N VAL A 61 -14.53 -15.15 0.72
CA VAL A 61 -14.40 -16.60 0.44
C VAL A 61 -14.60 -17.41 1.71
#